data_AF-A0A1G1VR14-F1
#
_entry.id   AF-A0A1G1VR14-F1
#
_cell.length_a   1.000
_cell.length_b   1.000
_cell.length_c   1.000
_cell.angle_alpha   90.00
_cell.angle_beta   90.00
_cell.angle_gamma   90.00
#
_symmetry.space_group_name_H-M   'P 1'
#
loop_
_entity.id
_entity.type
_entity.pdbx_description
1 polymer ?
#
loop_
_entity_poly.entity_id
_entity_poly.type
_entity_poly.pdbx_seq_one_letter_code
_entity_poly.pdbx_strand_id
1 'polypeptide(L)'
;MKSQLIEKGSMLYLGLIKIEIRRMRMPRFLIEVPHENSKASCDLAVNVFKSTGSHFLTNADFGCPDGIHKAWVTLSAKSKREALYVVPPPFRNKARAIKVRKFALEIFEKTIRPQHK
;
A
#
# COMPACT_ATOMS: atom_id res chain seq x y z
N MET A 1 36.16 -22.57 14.81
CA MET A 1 35.75 -21.55 13.82
C MET A 1 34.47 -21.87 13.02
N LYS A 2 33.99 -23.12 12.93
CA LYS A 2 32.75 -23.45 12.20
C LYS A 2 31.43 -23.13 12.95
N SER A 3 31.42 -23.10 14.29
CA SER A 3 30.20 -22.82 15.07
C SER A 3 29.69 -21.37 14.95
N GLN A 4 30.62 -20.41 14.84
CA GLN A 4 30.32 -18.98 14.80
C GLN A 4 29.64 -18.53 13.48
N LEU A 5 29.77 -19.32 12.41
CA LEU A 5 29.11 -19.07 11.12
C LEU A 5 27.67 -19.64 11.09
N ILE A 6 27.41 -20.73 11.83
CA ILE A 6 26.09 -21.37 11.92
C ILE A 6 25.14 -20.52 12.78
N GLU A 7 25.62 -19.97 13.90
CA GLU A 7 24.82 -19.07 14.75
C GLU A 7 24.48 -17.76 14.05
N LYS A 8 25.42 -17.18 13.30
CA LYS A 8 25.18 -15.97 12.49
C LYS A 8 24.17 -16.23 11.36
N GLY A 9 24.23 -17.40 10.71
CA GLY A 9 23.26 -17.80 9.69
C GLY A 9 21.85 -18.03 10.26
N SER A 10 21.74 -18.65 11.44
CA SER A 10 20.47 -18.88 12.14
C SER A 10 19.83 -17.56 12.63
N MET A 11 20.62 -16.63 13.17
CA MET A 11 20.14 -15.30 13.56
C MET A 11 19.64 -14.47 12.37
N LEU A 12 20.32 -14.53 11.22
CA LEU A 12 19.89 -13.86 10.00
C LEU A 12 18.56 -14.43 9.47
N TYR A 13 18.41 -15.76 9.49
CA TYR A 13 17.19 -16.44 9.05
C TYR A 13 15.99 -16.14 9.96
N LEU A 14 16.21 -16.19 11.28
CA LEU A 14 15.21 -15.78 12.28
C LEU A 14 14.85 -14.29 12.15
N GLY A 15 15.83 -13.44 11.83
CA GLY A 15 15.60 -12.01 11.55
C GLY A 15 14.69 -11.79 10.35
N LEU A 16 14.96 -12.48 9.24
CA LEU A 16 14.15 -12.40 8.01
C LEU A 16 12.73 -12.94 8.22
N ILE A 17 12.57 -14.09 8.88
CA ILE A 17 11.25 -14.66 9.23
C ILE A 17 10.46 -13.69 10.12
N LYS A 18 11.12 -13.06 11.11
CA LYS A 18 10.46 -12.11 12.02
C LYS A 18 10.01 -10.84 11.31
N ILE A 19 10.79 -10.35 10.32
CA ILE A 19 10.42 -9.22 9.45
C ILE A 19 9.22 -9.59 8.57
N GLU A 20 9.22 -10.78 7.98
CA GLU A 20 8.15 -11.27 7.11
C GLU A 20 6.84 -11.47 7.90
N ILE A 21 6.90 -12.09 9.09
CA ILE A 21 5.75 -12.22 10.01
C ILE A 21 5.23 -10.86 10.46
N ARG A 22 6.11 -9.88 10.70
CA ARG A 22 5.70 -8.50 11.02
C ARG A 22 4.95 -7.86 9.86
N ARG A 23 5.42 -8.05 8.61
CA ARG A 23 4.72 -7.59 7.40
C ARG A 23 3.36 -8.25 7.23
N MET A 24 3.23 -9.53 7.56
CA MET A 24 1.94 -10.26 7.55
C MET A 24 0.94 -9.76 8.60
N ARG A 25 1.41 -9.20 9.73
CA ARG A 25 0.54 -8.64 10.78
C ARG A 25 0.11 -7.19 10.55
N MET A 26 0.78 -6.46 9.66
CA MET A 26 0.44 -5.06 9.42
C MET A 26 -0.76 -4.96 8.46
N PRO A 27 -1.85 -4.25 8.86
CA PRO A 27 -2.98 -4.01 7.99
C PRO A 27 -2.55 -3.44 6.63
N ARG A 28 -3.15 -3.97 5.56
CA ARG A 28 -2.97 -3.45 4.21
C ARG A 28 -3.92 -2.28 3.97
N PHE A 29 -3.40 -1.20 3.41
CA PHE A 29 -4.14 -0.01 3.04
C PHE A 29 -4.03 0.27 1.56
N LEU A 30 -5.15 0.63 0.94
CA LEU A 30 -5.22 1.32 -0.35
C LEU A 30 -5.29 2.81 -0.05
N ILE A 31 -4.36 3.57 -0.58
CA ILE A 31 -4.35 5.03 -0.46
C ILE A 31 -4.85 5.58 -1.78
N GLU A 32 -5.94 6.33 -1.71
CA GLU A 32 -6.46 7.14 -2.80
C GLU A 32 -5.94 8.57 -2.67
N VAL A 33 -5.37 9.11 -3.74
CA VAL A 33 -4.84 10.48 -3.76
C VAL A 33 -5.48 11.26 -4.92
N PRO A 34 -6.57 12.01 -4.67
CA PRO A 34 -7.21 12.81 -5.69
C PRO A 34 -6.41 14.07 -6.00
N HIS A 35 -6.52 14.54 -7.24
CA HIS A 35 -6.00 15.81 -7.73
C HIS A 35 -7.03 16.46 -8.66
N GLU A 36 -6.75 17.66 -9.13
CA GLU A 36 -7.73 18.43 -9.90
C GLU A 36 -7.92 17.85 -11.30
N ASN A 37 -9.12 18.05 -11.86
CA ASN A 37 -9.41 17.70 -13.25
C ASN A 37 -8.79 18.74 -14.19
N SER A 38 -7.47 18.71 -14.29
CA SER A 38 -6.70 19.48 -15.25
C SER A 38 -5.44 18.73 -15.64
N LYS A 39 -5.03 18.86 -16.90
CA LYS A 39 -3.79 18.22 -17.39
C LYS A 39 -2.58 18.60 -16.53
N ALA A 40 -2.49 19.87 -16.14
CA ALA A 40 -1.41 20.36 -15.29
C ALA A 40 -1.39 19.67 -13.92
N SER A 41 -2.55 19.43 -13.30
CA SER A 41 -2.63 18.74 -12.00
C SER A 41 -2.25 17.26 -12.12
N CYS A 42 -2.66 16.59 -13.20
CA CYS A 42 -2.25 15.21 -13.51
C CYS A 42 -0.73 15.10 -13.66
N ASP A 43 -0.14 15.94 -14.51
CA ASP A 43 1.29 15.95 -14.78
C ASP A 43 2.10 16.24 -13.51
N LEU A 44 1.62 17.19 -12.69
CA LEU A 44 2.22 17.51 -11.39
C LEU A 44 2.16 16.31 -10.43
N ALA A 45 1.02 15.63 -10.33
CA ALA A 45 0.89 14.45 -9.48
C ALA A 45 1.87 13.36 -9.87
N VAL A 46 1.99 13.04 -11.17
CA VAL A 46 2.94 12.05 -11.67
C VAL A 46 4.39 12.45 -11.35
N ASN A 47 4.75 13.71 -11.61
CA ASN A 47 6.10 14.19 -11.38
C ASN A 47 6.50 14.12 -9.91
N VAL A 48 5.63 14.61 -9.02
CA VAL A 48 5.90 14.58 -7.57
C VAL A 48 6.01 13.14 -7.07
N PHE A 49 5.14 12.24 -7.49
CA PHE A 49 5.18 10.84 -7.05
C PHE A 49 6.46 10.13 -7.51
N LYS A 50 6.91 10.37 -8.74
CA LYS A 50 8.17 9.85 -9.26
C LYS A 50 9.38 10.46 -8.56
N SER A 51 9.36 11.76 -8.25
CA SER A 51 10.50 12.47 -7.67
C SER A 51 10.67 12.26 -6.16
N THR A 52 9.63 11.84 -5.45
CA THR A 52 9.66 11.70 -3.98
C THR A 52 10.58 10.57 -3.50
N GLY A 53 11.06 9.68 -4.39
CA GLY A 53 12.09 8.67 -4.07
C GLY A 53 11.66 7.57 -3.09
N SER A 54 10.42 7.61 -2.60
CA SER A 54 9.84 6.57 -1.76
C SER A 54 9.44 5.38 -2.63
N HIS A 55 10.01 4.20 -2.35
CA HIS A 55 9.66 2.94 -3.01
C HIS A 55 8.14 2.66 -3.06
N PHE A 56 7.38 3.22 -2.12
CA PHE A 56 5.92 3.08 -2.11
C PHE A 56 5.24 3.86 -3.24
N LEU A 57 5.71 5.08 -3.54
CA LEU A 57 5.06 5.96 -4.51
C LEU A 57 5.48 5.69 -5.95
N THR A 58 6.63 5.03 -6.15
CA THR A 58 7.08 4.62 -7.49
C THR A 58 6.12 3.62 -8.15
N ASN A 59 5.39 2.84 -7.36
CA ASN A 59 4.41 1.85 -7.82
C ASN A 59 2.97 2.37 -7.73
N ALA A 60 2.78 3.69 -7.80
CA ALA A 60 1.44 4.24 -7.84
C ALA A 60 0.81 4.05 -9.21
N ASP A 61 -0.45 3.59 -9.21
CA ASP A 61 -1.28 3.53 -10.41
C ASP A 61 -2.01 4.86 -10.59
N PHE A 62 -2.19 5.31 -11.83
CA PHE A 62 -2.83 6.59 -12.15
C PHE A 62 -4.05 6.37 -13.04
N GLY A 63 -5.18 6.93 -12.64
CA GLY A 63 -6.43 6.85 -13.40
C GLY A 63 -6.57 7.91 -14.49
N CYS A 64 -5.59 8.81 -14.62
CA CYS A 64 -5.66 9.97 -15.52
C CYS A 64 -5.94 9.60 -16.98
N PRO A 65 -5.36 8.51 -17.55
CA PRO A 65 -5.70 8.08 -18.91
C PRO A 65 -7.17 7.70 -19.12
N ASP A 66 -7.87 7.36 -18.04
CA ASP A 66 -9.29 6.96 -18.03
C ASP A 66 -10.21 8.10 -17.49
N GLY A 67 -9.70 9.32 -17.40
CA GLY A 67 -10.45 10.47 -16.87
C GLY A 67 -10.66 10.46 -15.36
N ILE A 68 -10.02 9.54 -14.63
CA ILE A 68 -10.09 9.45 -13.17
C ILE A 68 -8.87 10.16 -12.56
N HIS A 69 -9.09 11.38 -12.06
CA HIS A 69 -8.05 12.26 -11.49
C HIS A 69 -7.63 11.83 -10.08
N LYS A 70 -7.11 10.60 -9.97
CA LYS A 70 -6.63 9.96 -8.75
C LYS A 70 -5.41 9.11 -9.02
N ALA A 71 -4.54 9.02 -8.02
CA ALA A 71 -3.52 8.00 -7.92
C ALA A 71 -3.88 6.99 -6.82
N TRP A 72 -3.45 5.74 -6.99
CA TRP A 72 -3.62 4.67 -6.02
C TRP A 72 -2.28 4.05 -5.65
N VAL A 73 -2.07 3.80 -4.36
CA VAL A 73 -0.93 3.01 -3.87
C VAL A 73 -1.40 2.07 -2.78
N THR A 74 -0.91 0.83 -2.81
CA THR A 74 -1.15 -0.14 -1.74
C THR A 74 0.11 -0.32 -0.90
N LEU A 75 -0.04 -0.28 0.43
CA LEU A 75 1.05 -0.60 1.35
C LEU A 75 0.55 -1.21 2.67
N SER A 76 1.45 -1.77 3.47
CA SER A 76 1.15 -2.18 4.84
C SER A 76 1.60 -1.11 5.83
N ALA A 77 0.73 -0.71 6.76
CA ALA A 77 1.01 0.27 7.81
C ALA A 77 0.33 -0.14 9.13
N LYS A 78 0.77 0.40 10.27
CA LYS A 78 0.14 0.12 11.58
C LYS A 78 -1.19 0.85 11.74
N SER A 79 -1.38 1.96 11.02
CA SER A 79 -2.60 2.78 11.08
C SER A 79 -2.87 3.52 9.77
N LYS A 80 -4.10 4.02 9.61
CA LYS A 80 -4.46 4.94 8.50
C LYS A 80 -3.58 6.19 8.48
N ARG A 81 -3.26 6.75 9.65
CA ARG A 81 -2.43 7.95 9.79
C ARG A 81 -1.01 7.72 9.27
N GLU A 82 -0.42 6.58 9.66
CA GLU A 82 0.90 6.18 9.18
C GLU A 82 0.89 5.93 7.66
N ALA A 83 -0.16 5.28 7.15
CA ALA A 83 -0.30 5.09 5.71
C ALA A 83 -0.28 6.42 4.95
N LEU A 84 -0.97 7.45 5.44
CA LEU A 84 -1.01 8.77 4.79
C LEU A 84 0.33 9.53 4.83
N TYR A 85 1.29 9.16 5.67
CA TYR A 85 2.58 9.85 5.70
C TYR A 85 3.43 9.61 4.46
N VAL A 86 3.19 8.52 3.72
CA VAL A 86 3.87 8.33 2.43
C VAL A 86 3.37 9.32 1.38
N VAL A 87 2.18 9.88 1.54
CA VAL A 87 1.62 10.82 0.56
C VAL A 87 2.38 12.15 0.66
N PRO A 88 2.82 12.75 -0.46
CA PRO A 88 3.47 14.05 -0.45
C PRO A 88 2.57 15.14 0.17
N PRO A 89 3.13 16.12 0.90
CA PRO A 89 2.36 17.13 1.62
C PRO A 89 1.26 17.84 0.80
N PRO A 90 1.48 18.24 -0.48
CA PRO A 90 0.46 18.91 -1.28
C PRO A 90 -0.83 18.10 -1.50
N PHE A 91 -0.74 16.77 -1.41
CA PHE A 91 -1.87 15.88 -1.69
C PHE A 91 -2.39 15.16 -0.43
N ARG A 92 -1.65 15.22 0.68
CA ARG A 92 -1.92 14.42 1.89
C ARG A 92 -3.26 14.72 2.54
N ASN A 93 -3.67 15.99 2.54
CA ASN A 93 -4.94 16.44 3.14
C ASN A 93 -6.17 15.93 2.37
N LYS A 94 -6.06 15.76 1.05
CA LYS A 94 -7.13 15.25 0.19
C LYS A 94 -7.10 13.72 0.06
N ALA A 95 -6.01 13.09 0.47
CA ALA A 95 -5.83 11.65 0.36
C ALA A 95 -6.64 10.86 1.41
N ARG A 96 -6.98 9.62 1.05
CA ARG A 96 -7.76 8.71 1.90
C ARG A 96 -7.08 7.36 2.02
N ALA A 97 -6.86 6.91 3.26
CA ALA A 97 -6.37 5.56 3.56
C ALA A 97 -7.54 4.61 3.86
N ILE A 98 -7.70 3.59 3.01
CA ILE A 98 -8.76 2.58 3.06
C ILE A 98 -8.14 1.26 3.46
N LYS A 99 -8.60 0.65 4.56
CA LYS A 99 -8.13 -0.68 4.95
C LYS A 99 -8.70 -1.71 3.98
N VAL A 100 -7.85 -2.55 3.40
CA VAL A 100 -8.22 -3.52 2.38
C VAL A 100 -7.68 -4.91 2.75
N ARG A 101 -8.37 -5.96 2.34
CA ARG A 101 -7.90 -7.35 2.45
C ARG A 101 -8.15 -8.07 1.13
N LYS A 102 -7.26 -8.99 0.76
CA LYS A 102 -7.59 -9.97 -0.26
C LYS A 102 -8.40 -11.07 0.44
N PHE A 103 -9.48 -11.49 -0.17
CA PHE A 103 -10.12 -12.74 0.22
C PHE A 103 -9.59 -13.77 -0.78
N ALA A 104 -8.92 -14.81 -0.30
CA ALA A 104 -8.64 -15.96 -1.15
C ALA A 104 -9.97 -16.59 -1.55
N LEU A 105 -10.04 -17.20 -2.75
CA LEU A 105 -11.22 -17.95 -3.21
C LEU A 105 -11.58 -19.11 -2.27
N GLU A 106 -10.66 -19.51 -1.39
CA GLU A 106 -10.90 -20.57 -0.42
C GLU A 106 -11.67 -20.04 0.81
N ILE A 107 -12.92 -20.51 0.89
CA ILE A 107 -13.92 -20.33 1.94
C ILE A 107 -14.76 -19.03 1.84
N PHE A 108 -15.55 -18.93 0.77
CA PHE A 108 -16.82 -18.19 0.76
C PHE A 108 -18.01 -19.14 0.57
N GLU A 109 -18.16 -20.16 1.42
CA GLU A 109 -19.35 -21.04 1.39
C GLU A 109 -20.41 -20.71 2.44
N LYS A 110 -20.24 -19.69 3.28
CA LYS A 110 -21.25 -19.39 4.32
C LYS A 110 -21.49 -17.90 4.52
N THR A 111 -22.16 -17.25 3.57
CA THR A 111 -23.22 -16.23 3.80
C THR A 111 -23.66 -15.54 2.49
N ILE A 112 -24.22 -16.29 1.55
CA ILE A 112 -25.17 -15.69 0.60
C ILE A 112 -26.55 -16.16 1.05
N ARG A 113 -27.24 -15.35 1.86
CA ARG A 113 -28.71 -15.48 1.96
C ARG A 113 -29.27 -14.74 0.75
N PRO A 114 -29.93 -15.42 -0.20
CA PRO A 114 -30.58 -14.72 -1.30
C PRO A 114 -31.65 -13.81 -0.71
N GLN A 115 -31.48 -12.50 -0.83
CA GLN A 115 -32.60 -11.57 -0.66
C GLN A 115 -33.38 -11.60 -1.97
N HIS A 116 -34.34 -12.51 -2.05
CA HIS A 116 -35.43 -12.38 -3.03
C HIS A 116 -36.29 -11.18 -2.60
N LYS A 117 -36.45 -10.21 -3.50
CA LYS A 117 -37.59 -9.32 -3.56
C LYS A 117 -38.35 -9.64 -4.84
#